data_AF-A0A934G9V5-F1
#
_entry.id   AF-A0A934G9V5-F1
#
_cell.length_a   1.000
_cell.length_b   1.000
_cell.length_c   1.000
_cell.angle_alpha   90.00
_cell.angle_beta   90.00
_cell.angle_gamma   90.00
#
_symmetry.space_group_name_H-M   'P 1'
#
loop_
_entity.id
_entity.type
_entity.pdbx_description
1 polymer ?
#
loop_
_entity_poly.entity_id
_entity_poly.type
_entity_poly.pdbx_seq_one_letter_code
_entity_poly.pdbx_strand_id
1 'polypeptide(L)'
;MRRFLIILGFALATSAHASNSPLPPEVAAFIQDRDACDHFRGEPYEGNSPGQNERRGFILESLKIHCPGTDRRLAALRKRYKHNAEVMRRLNNYEKQIEGKTVP
;
A
#
# COMPACT_ATOMS: atom_id res chain seq x y z
N MET A 1 54.52 -12.42 -32.61
CA MET A 1 53.73 -11.23 -32.24
C MET A 1 52.32 -11.69 -31.84
N ARG A 2 51.88 -11.21 -30.66
CA ARG A 2 50.51 -11.17 -30.08
C ARG A 2 49.60 -12.42 -30.20
N ARG A 3 49.59 -13.21 -29.12
CA ARG A 3 48.52 -14.16 -28.77
C ARG A 3 47.23 -13.38 -28.49
N PHE A 4 46.13 -13.66 -29.17
CA PHE A 4 44.81 -13.15 -28.82
C PHE A 4 43.99 -14.27 -28.15
N LEU A 5 44.03 -14.30 -26.81
CA LEU A 5 43.09 -15.07 -25.99
C LEU A 5 41.86 -14.20 -25.77
N ILE A 6 40.77 -14.47 -26.47
CA ILE A 6 39.46 -13.86 -26.20
C ILE A 6 38.75 -14.75 -25.19
N ILE A 7 38.87 -14.40 -23.91
CA ILE A 7 38.09 -15.01 -22.82
C ILE A 7 36.72 -14.34 -22.84
N LEU A 8 35.74 -15.00 -23.45
CA LEU A 8 34.33 -14.58 -23.41
C LEU A 8 33.75 -14.94 -22.05
N GLY A 9 33.93 -14.06 -21.06
CA GLY A 9 33.34 -14.18 -19.74
C GLY A 9 31.83 -13.92 -19.79
N PHE A 10 31.03 -14.99 -19.92
CA PHE A 10 29.59 -14.93 -19.78
C PHE A 10 29.27 -14.77 -18.28
N ALA A 11 29.05 -13.54 -17.85
CA ALA A 11 28.62 -13.24 -16.49
C ALA A 11 27.25 -13.88 -16.25
N LEU A 12 27.19 -14.89 -15.37
CA LEU A 12 25.93 -15.44 -14.87
C LEU A 12 25.22 -14.34 -14.06
N ALA A 13 24.28 -13.64 -14.68
CA ALA A 13 23.33 -12.81 -13.99
C ALA A 13 22.40 -13.71 -13.17
N THR A 14 22.70 -13.88 -11.88
CA THR A 14 21.80 -14.54 -10.94
C THR A 14 20.56 -13.67 -10.79
N SER A 15 19.49 -14.02 -11.52
CA SER A 15 18.19 -13.41 -11.34
C SER A 15 17.66 -13.83 -9.97
N ALA A 16 17.73 -12.92 -9.00
CA ALA A 16 17.06 -13.08 -7.72
C ALA A 16 15.55 -13.13 -7.99
N HIS A 17 15.01 -14.35 -8.05
CA HIS A 17 13.57 -14.55 -8.12
C HIS A 17 13.00 -14.10 -6.78
N ALA A 18 12.39 -12.90 -6.75
CA ALA A 18 11.55 -12.50 -5.64
C ALA A 18 10.43 -13.55 -5.53
N SER A 19 10.50 -14.42 -4.52
CA SER A 19 9.44 -15.38 -4.26
C SER A 19 8.21 -14.61 -3.80
N ASN A 20 7.34 -14.27 -4.74
CA ASN A 20 6.00 -13.76 -4.46
C ASN A 20 5.13 -14.93 -3.95
N SER A 21 5.44 -15.45 -2.76
CA SER A 21 4.44 -16.22 -2.04
C SER A 21 3.23 -15.29 -1.83
N PRO A 22 2.01 -15.73 -2.18
CA PRO A 22 0.83 -14.90 -2.00
C PRO A 22 0.71 -14.46 -0.54
N LEU A 23 0.39 -13.18 -0.33
CA LEU A 23 0.21 -12.64 1.01
C LEU A 23 -0.90 -13.41 1.75
N PRO A 24 -0.83 -13.47 3.09
CA PRO A 24 -1.95 -14.00 3.88
C PRO A 24 -3.26 -13.27 3.50
N PRO A 25 -4.39 -13.98 3.37
CA PRO A 25 -5.65 -13.38 2.91
C PRO A 25 -6.08 -12.14 3.69
N GLU A 26 -5.89 -12.14 5.03
CA GLU A 26 -6.24 -10.98 5.86
C GLU A 26 -5.35 -9.75 5.63
N VAL A 27 -4.11 -9.97 5.19
CA VAL A 27 -3.17 -8.89 4.83
C VAL A 27 -3.56 -8.33 3.47
N ALA A 28 -3.89 -9.19 2.51
CA ALA A 28 -4.36 -8.77 1.19
C ALA A 28 -5.67 -7.97 1.28
N ALA A 29 -6.65 -8.46 2.07
CA ALA A 29 -7.91 -7.75 2.31
C ALA A 29 -7.68 -6.40 3.01
N PHE A 30 -6.78 -6.35 4.00
CA PHE A 30 -6.43 -5.07 4.64
C PHE A 30 -5.82 -4.07 3.66
N ILE A 31 -4.89 -4.51 2.80
CA ILE A 31 -4.27 -3.67 1.77
C ILE A 31 -5.36 -3.08 0.86
N GLN A 32 -6.26 -3.93 0.36
CA GLN A 32 -7.34 -3.49 -0.51
C GLN A 32 -8.23 -2.43 0.16
N ASP A 33 -8.66 -2.67 1.40
CA ASP A 33 -9.55 -1.74 2.11
C ASP A 33 -8.84 -0.42 2.45
N ARG A 34 -7.58 -0.49 2.90
CA ARG A 34 -6.80 0.69 3.29
C ARG A 34 -6.40 1.52 2.08
N ASP A 35 -6.07 0.89 0.95
CA ASP A 35 -5.78 1.58 -0.31
C ASP A 35 -7.01 2.35 -0.80
N ALA A 36 -8.22 1.78 -0.67
CA ALA A 36 -9.45 2.49 -1.01
C ALA A 36 -9.66 3.73 -0.11
N CYS A 37 -9.45 3.60 1.21
CA CYS A 37 -9.49 4.75 2.11
C CYS A 37 -8.46 5.82 1.73
N ASP A 38 -7.20 5.43 1.51
CA ASP A 38 -6.11 6.35 1.19
C ASP A 38 -6.30 7.02 -0.18
N HIS A 39 -6.94 6.34 -1.15
CA HIS A 39 -7.38 6.94 -2.41
C HIS A 39 -8.31 8.12 -2.15
N PHE A 40 -9.43 7.90 -1.45
CA PHE A 40 -10.41 8.96 -1.18
C PHE A 40 -9.86 10.07 -0.28
N ARG A 41 -8.92 9.74 0.62
CA ARG A 41 -8.25 10.72 1.47
C ARG A 41 -7.35 11.67 0.68
N GLY A 42 -6.83 11.22 -0.46
CA GLY A 42 -6.04 12.02 -1.38
C GLY A 42 -6.84 12.80 -2.43
N GLU A 43 -8.15 12.59 -2.50
CA GLU A 43 -8.99 13.25 -3.51
C GLU A 43 -9.20 14.75 -3.18
N PRO A 44 -9.18 15.64 -4.19
CA PRO A 44 -9.41 17.05 -3.99
C PRO A 44 -10.84 17.34 -3.52
N TYR A 45 -10.98 18.22 -2.53
CA TYR A 45 -12.27 18.59 -1.92
C TYR A 45 -12.61 20.09 -2.05
N GLU A 46 -11.81 20.87 -2.77
CA GLU A 46 -11.92 22.34 -2.88
C GLU A 46 -13.00 22.81 -3.88
N GLY A 47 -13.52 24.03 -3.70
CA GLY A 47 -14.47 24.68 -4.62
C GLY A 47 -15.96 24.50 -4.28
N ASN A 48 -16.83 25.35 -4.84
CA ASN A 48 -18.24 25.43 -4.40
C ASN A 48 -19.28 25.43 -5.54
N SER A 49 -18.88 25.02 -6.77
CA SER A 49 -19.87 24.83 -7.83
C SER A 49 -20.77 23.63 -7.50
N PRO A 50 -21.99 23.52 -8.08
CA PRO A 50 -22.88 22.40 -7.81
C PRO A 50 -22.23 21.02 -7.97
N GLY A 51 -21.47 20.80 -9.04
CA GLY A 51 -20.76 19.54 -9.26
C GLY A 51 -19.62 19.28 -8.27
N GLN A 52 -18.97 20.33 -7.74
CA GLN A 52 -17.94 20.17 -6.70
C GLN A 52 -18.57 19.81 -5.35
N ASN A 53 -19.74 20.36 -5.03
CA ASN A 53 -20.47 19.98 -3.82
C ASN A 53 -20.92 18.51 -3.85
N GLU A 54 -21.40 18.03 -5.00
CA GLU A 54 -21.75 16.62 -5.19
C GLU A 54 -20.52 15.71 -5.04
N ARG A 55 -19.40 16.06 -5.70
CA ARG A 55 -18.14 15.32 -5.59
C ARG A 55 -17.64 15.27 -4.15
N ARG A 56 -17.69 16.38 -3.41
CA ARG A 56 -17.31 16.41 -1.99
C ARG A 56 -18.21 15.49 -1.17
N GLY A 57 -19.52 15.52 -1.39
CA GLY A 57 -20.46 14.62 -0.74
C GLY A 57 -20.13 13.15 -0.96
N PHE A 58 -19.80 12.77 -2.20
CA PHE A 58 -19.35 11.42 -2.55
C PHE A 58 -18.06 11.03 -1.82
N ILE A 59 -17.02 11.88 -1.85
CA ILE A 59 -15.74 11.62 -1.17
C ILE A 59 -15.96 11.40 0.32
N LEU A 60 -16.74 12.29 0.97
CA LEU A 60 -17.03 12.20 2.39
C LEU A 60 -17.77 10.90 2.75
N GLU A 61 -18.68 10.43 1.90
CA GLU A 61 -19.37 9.17 2.13
C GLU A 61 -18.44 7.97 1.92
N SER A 62 -17.62 7.98 0.87
CA SER A 62 -16.61 6.95 0.62
C SER A 62 -15.61 6.83 1.79
N LEU A 63 -15.19 7.95 2.38
CA LEU A 63 -14.31 7.94 3.55
C LEU A 63 -14.96 7.28 4.77
N LYS A 64 -16.27 7.51 5.01
CA LYS A 64 -17.01 6.83 6.08
C LYS A 64 -17.14 5.33 5.84
N ILE A 65 -17.17 4.89 4.59
CA ILE A 65 -17.28 3.47 4.24
C ILE A 65 -15.92 2.77 4.39
N HIS A 66 -14.85 3.34 3.85
CA HIS A 66 -13.59 2.62 3.68
C HIS A 66 -12.59 2.79 4.83
N CYS A 67 -12.63 3.91 5.55
CA CYS A 67 -11.61 4.21 6.55
C CYS A 67 -11.83 3.59 7.95
N PRO A 68 -13.07 3.45 8.49
CA PRO A 68 -13.23 3.04 9.88
C PRO A 68 -12.63 1.66 10.23
N GLY A 69 -11.96 1.59 11.38
CA GLY A 69 -11.37 0.38 11.94
C GLY A 69 -10.09 -0.12 11.25
N THR A 70 -9.61 0.55 10.20
CA THR A 70 -8.39 0.20 9.49
C THR A 70 -7.13 0.45 10.33
N ASP A 71 -7.09 1.47 11.20
CA ASP A 71 -5.97 1.71 12.13
C ASP A 71 -5.83 0.56 13.15
N ARG A 72 -6.96 0.12 13.72
CA ARG A 72 -6.99 -1.03 14.64
C ARG A 72 -6.55 -2.31 13.94
N ARG A 73 -7.02 -2.53 12.70
CA ARG A 73 -6.64 -3.70 11.88
C ARG A 73 -5.14 -3.69 11.56
N LEU A 74 -4.58 -2.54 11.18
CA LEU A 74 -3.14 -2.40 10.91
C LEU A 74 -2.31 -2.77 12.15
N ALA A 75 -2.69 -2.26 13.33
CA ALA A 75 -2.01 -2.60 14.58
C ALA A 75 -2.08 -4.10 14.90
N ALA A 76 -3.25 -4.72 14.71
CA ALA A 76 -3.45 -6.15 14.92
C ALA A 76 -2.61 -7.00 13.96
N LEU A 77 -2.56 -6.63 12.67
CA LEU A 77 -1.78 -7.34 11.65
C LEU A 77 -0.28 -7.21 11.90
N ARG A 78 0.23 -6.00 12.20
CA ARG A 78 1.64 -5.80 12.56
C ARG A 78 2.04 -6.63 13.78
N LYS A 79 1.17 -6.73 14.79
CA LYS A 79 1.41 -7.59 15.96
C LYS A 79 1.45 -9.07 15.59
N ARG A 80 0.50 -9.54 14.78
CA ARG A 80 0.39 -10.95 14.33
C ARG A 80 1.59 -11.37 13.48
N TYR A 81 2.01 -10.52 12.55
CA TYR A 81 3.05 -10.84 11.55
C TYR A 81 4.43 -10.24 11.87
N LYS A 82 4.69 -9.85 13.12
CA LYS A 82 5.94 -9.18 13.54
C LYS A 82 7.25 -9.88 13.13
N HIS A 83 7.22 -11.19 12.90
CA HIS A 83 8.39 -11.99 12.48
C HIS A 83 8.39 -12.34 10.99
N ASN A 84 7.38 -11.91 10.22
CA ASN A 84 7.33 -12.08 8.78
C ASN A 84 7.80 -10.78 8.10
N ALA A 85 9.04 -10.78 7.62
CA ALA A 85 9.68 -9.59 7.05
C ALA A 85 8.92 -9.03 5.82
N GLU A 86 8.40 -9.90 4.96
CA GLU A 86 7.68 -9.47 3.76
C GLU A 86 6.34 -8.82 4.12
N VAL A 87 5.54 -9.43 5.01
CA VAL A 87 4.28 -8.83 5.47
C VAL A 87 4.54 -7.51 6.18
N MET A 88 5.55 -7.44 7.06
CA MET A 88 5.90 -6.20 7.75
C MET A 88 6.34 -5.11 6.79
N ARG A 89 7.11 -5.44 5.74
CA ARG A 89 7.50 -4.49 4.69
C ARG A 89 6.27 -3.88 4.01
N ARG A 90 5.25 -4.68 3.70
CA ARG A 90 3.99 -4.19 3.11
C ARG A 90 3.19 -3.33 4.09
N LEU A 91 3.00 -3.81 5.32
CA LEU A 91 2.22 -3.12 6.33
C LEU A 91 2.88 -1.81 6.79
N ASN A 92 4.21 -1.68 6.74
CA ASN A 92 4.94 -0.49 7.18
C ASN A 92 4.78 0.71 6.25
N ASN A 93 4.25 0.53 5.04
CA ASN A 93 3.95 1.63 4.12
C ASN A 93 2.73 2.46 4.55
N TYR A 94 1.87 1.92 5.42
CA TYR A 94 0.67 2.63 5.87
C TYR A 94 0.94 3.48 7.12
N GLU A 95 0.36 4.67 7.14
CA GLU A 95 0.30 5.53 8.31
C GLU A 95 -0.32 4.79 9.50
N LYS A 96 0.26 4.93 10.70
CA LYS A 96 -0.22 4.23 11.90
C LYS A 96 -1.61 4.69 12.35
N GLN A 97 -1.93 5.96 12.12
CA GLN A 97 -3.17 6.58 12.59
C GLN A 97 -3.67 7.59 11.56
N ILE A 98 -4.83 7.31 10.98
CA ILE A 98 -5.57 8.24 10.11
C ILE A 98 -6.99 8.50 10.62
N GLU A 99 -7.55 7.60 11.43
CA GLU A 99 -8.86 7.75 12.02
C GLU A 99 -8.81 8.72 13.20
N GLY A 100 -9.87 9.52 13.36
CA GLY A 100 -9.95 10.55 14.39
C GLY A 100 -9.15 11.82 14.08
N LYS A 101 -8.34 11.81 13.01
CA LYS A 101 -7.97 13.06 12.34
C LYS A 101 -9.22 13.57 11.64
N THR A 102 -9.57 14.84 11.84
CA THR A 102 -10.68 15.47 11.12
C THR A 102 -10.44 15.25 9.62
N VAL A 103 -11.30 14.44 9.00
CA VAL A 103 -11.49 14.48 7.55
C VAL A 103 -11.79 15.94 7.21
N PRO A 104 -11.13 16.54 6.20
CA PRO A 104 -11.45 17.89 5.77
C PRO A 104 -12.94 18.08 5.46
#